data_AF-A0A951GEB5-F1
#
_entry.id   AF-A0A951GEB5-F1
#
_cell.length_a   1.000
_cell.length_b   1.000
_cell.length_c   1.000
_cell.angle_alpha   90.00
_cell.angle_beta   90.00
_cell.angle_gamma   90.00
#
_symmetry.space_group_name_H-M   'P 1'
#
loop_
_entity.id
_entity.type
_entity.pdbx_description
1 polymer ?
#
loop_
_entity_poly.entity_id
_entity_poly.type
_entity_poly.pdbx_seq_one_letter_code
_entity_poly.pdbx_strand_id
1 'polypeptide(L)'
;MRAFATLRFYGDRLDPVRLTEILKVSPTKAWRKGERYFAGPRAGYLVGRTGTWFLATDTHVESADLALHLDFLTRLLSHWTLDDKKRLSQLREVMARDGLKADASLFWHGQPGETPPSVPPQALERLHALPAKVETDFDTD
;
A
#
# COMPACT_ATOMS: atom_id res chain seq x y z
N MET A 1 18.21 -11.85 0.68
CA MET A 1 17.49 -10.76 1.36
C MET A 1 16.45 -10.18 0.43
N ARG A 2 15.24 -9.94 0.93
CA ARG A 2 14.17 -9.27 0.17
C ARG A 2 13.42 -8.33 1.11
N ALA A 3 13.14 -7.12 0.64
CA ALA A 3 12.25 -6.20 1.32
C ALA A 3 11.25 -5.63 0.33
N PHE A 4 10.06 -5.32 0.81
CA PHE A 4 9.12 -4.46 0.11
C PHE A 4 8.04 -3.97 1.08
N ALA A 5 7.25 -3.01 0.62
CA ALA A 5 6.09 -2.55 1.34
C ALA A 5 4.85 -2.68 0.45
N THR A 6 3.70 -2.85 1.07
CA THR A 6 2.42 -2.85 0.37
C THR A 6 1.51 -1.79 0.94
N LEU A 7 0.65 -1.23 0.09
CA LEU A 7 -0.43 -0.34 0.48
C LEU A 7 -1.71 -0.85 -0.18
N ARG A 8 -2.72 -1.12 0.64
CA ARG A 8 -4.02 -1.60 0.18
C ARG A 8 -5.12 -0.69 0.68
N PHE A 9 -6.03 -0.34 -0.22
CA PHE A 9 -7.35 0.19 0.11
C PHE A 9 -8.39 -0.86 -0.25
N TYR A 10 -9.40 -1.02 0.58
CA TYR A 10 -10.45 -2.00 0.35
C TYR A 10 -11.80 -1.56 0.91
N GLY A 11 -12.87 -2.00 0.25
CA GLY A 11 -14.25 -1.67 0.62
C GLY A 11 -15.21 -1.96 -0.52
N ASP A 12 -16.48 -2.17 -0.19
CA ASP A 12 -17.48 -2.62 -1.16
C ASP A 12 -17.81 -1.56 -2.22
N ARG A 13 -17.65 -0.28 -1.87
CA ARG A 13 -17.85 0.87 -2.76
C ARG A 13 -16.55 1.40 -3.37
N LEU A 14 -15.44 0.66 -3.24
CA LEU A 14 -14.16 1.12 -3.78
C LEU A 14 -14.22 1.26 -5.30
N ASP A 15 -13.82 2.44 -5.78
CA ASP A 15 -13.57 2.70 -7.19
C ASP A 15 -12.05 2.79 -7.46
N PRO A 16 -11.46 1.80 -8.16
CA PRO A 16 -10.02 1.79 -8.46
C PRO A 16 -9.54 3.00 -9.25
N VAL A 17 -10.38 3.49 -10.17
CA VAL A 17 -10.02 4.62 -11.04
C VAL A 17 -9.87 5.87 -10.19
N ARG A 18 -10.82 6.11 -9.28
CA ARG A 18 -10.79 7.27 -8.39
C ARG A 18 -9.57 7.27 -7.46
N LEU A 19 -9.20 6.13 -6.88
CA LEU A 19 -8.00 6.06 -6.04
C LEU A 19 -6.72 6.28 -6.86
N THR A 20 -6.66 5.74 -8.07
CA THR A 20 -5.54 5.95 -8.99
C THR A 20 -5.41 7.43 -9.37
N GLU A 21 -6.53 8.13 -9.61
CA GLU A 21 -6.53 9.57 -9.88
C GLU A 21 -6.01 10.42 -8.72
N ILE A 22 -6.27 10.01 -7.47
CA ILE A 22 -5.83 10.73 -6.27
C ILE A 22 -4.36 10.44 -5.98
N LEU A 23 -3.98 9.15 -6.02
CA LEU A 23 -2.63 8.68 -5.71
C LEU A 23 -1.63 8.94 -6.84
N LYS A 24 -2.10 9.13 -8.08
CA LYS A 24 -1.28 9.38 -9.27
C LYS A 24 -0.24 8.28 -9.52
N VAL A 25 -0.55 7.04 -9.12
CA VAL A 25 0.27 5.85 -9.36
C VAL A 25 -0.62 4.70 -9.81
N SER A 26 -0.13 3.87 -10.72
CA SER A 26 -0.84 2.66 -11.12
C SER A 26 -0.75 1.61 -10.01
N PRO A 27 -1.87 0.98 -9.62
CA PRO A 27 -1.83 -0.14 -8.67
C PRO A 27 -1.13 -1.35 -9.30
N THR A 28 -0.55 -2.19 -8.47
CA THR A 28 -0.12 -3.54 -8.86
C THR A 28 -1.33 -4.41 -9.20
N LYS A 29 -2.43 -4.28 -8.45
CA LYS A 29 -3.72 -4.91 -8.74
C LYS A 29 -4.85 -4.01 -8.27
N ALA A 30 -5.93 -3.95 -9.03
CA ALA A 30 -7.17 -3.35 -8.54
C ALA A 30 -8.40 -3.93 -9.22
N TRP A 31 -9.52 -3.91 -8.51
CA TRP A 31 -10.80 -4.40 -8.99
C TRP A 31 -11.95 -3.82 -8.16
N ARG A 32 -13.14 -3.74 -8.75
CA ARG A 32 -14.38 -3.46 -8.03
C ARG A 32 -14.96 -4.75 -7.44
N LYS A 33 -15.84 -4.62 -6.45
CA LYS A 33 -16.60 -5.78 -5.95
C LYS A 33 -17.39 -6.42 -7.11
N GLY A 34 -17.35 -7.74 -7.20
CA GLY A 34 -17.99 -8.51 -8.27
C GLY A 34 -17.18 -8.58 -9.58
N GLU A 35 -16.10 -7.82 -9.70
CA GLU A 35 -15.23 -7.86 -10.89
C GLU A 35 -14.30 -9.08 -10.84
N ARG A 36 -13.99 -9.64 -12.02
CA ARG A 36 -13.02 -10.71 -12.17
C ARG A 36 -11.61 -10.13 -12.18
N TYR A 37 -10.73 -10.68 -11.36
CA TYR A 37 -9.32 -10.29 -11.32
C TYR A 37 -8.40 -11.52 -11.32
N PHE A 38 -7.16 -11.35 -11.78
CA PHE A 38 -6.17 -12.40 -11.74
C PHE A 38 -5.45 -12.41 -10.38
N ALA A 39 -5.70 -13.45 -9.58
CA ALA A 39 -5.13 -13.59 -8.24
C ALA A 39 -3.68 -14.09 -8.27
N GLY A 40 -3.25 -14.73 -9.36
CA GLY A 40 -1.89 -15.21 -9.58
C GLY A 40 -1.88 -16.61 -10.21
N PRO A 41 -0.71 -17.14 -10.60
CA PRO A 41 -0.61 -18.40 -11.33
C PRO A 41 -1.23 -19.60 -10.61
N ARG A 42 -1.14 -19.64 -9.26
CA ARG A 42 -1.68 -20.73 -8.45
C ARG A 42 -3.21 -20.67 -8.28
N ALA A 43 -3.77 -19.47 -8.19
CA ALA A 43 -5.19 -19.27 -7.89
C ALA A 43 -6.05 -18.94 -9.13
N GLY A 44 -5.43 -18.49 -10.22
CA GLY A 44 -6.11 -18.13 -11.46
C GLY A 44 -6.96 -16.86 -11.33
N TYR A 45 -8.10 -16.83 -12.02
CA TYR A 45 -9.06 -15.74 -11.97
C TYR A 45 -10.08 -15.95 -10.85
N LEU A 46 -10.27 -14.93 -10.01
CA LEU A 46 -11.25 -14.91 -8.93
C LEU A 46 -12.23 -13.74 -9.12
N VAL A 47 -13.34 -13.78 -8.39
CA VAL A 47 -14.30 -12.66 -8.30
C VAL A 47 -14.04 -11.91 -6.99
N GLY A 48 -13.87 -10.59 -7.06
CA GLY A 48 -13.62 -9.74 -5.90
C GLY A 48 -14.80 -9.71 -4.94
N ARG A 49 -14.65 -10.31 -3.75
CA ARG A 49 -15.67 -10.25 -2.67
C ARG A 49 -15.89 -8.83 -2.15
N THR A 50 -14.86 -8.01 -2.22
CA THR A 50 -14.87 -6.57 -1.94
C THR A 50 -14.02 -5.86 -2.99
N GLY A 51 -14.21 -4.57 -3.17
CA GLY A 51 -13.35 -3.77 -4.04
C GLY A 51 -11.97 -3.60 -3.40
N THR A 52 -10.92 -3.59 -4.21
CA THR A 52 -9.54 -3.49 -3.74
C THR A 52 -8.71 -2.65 -4.70
N TRP A 53 -7.84 -1.83 -4.12
CA TRP A 53 -6.74 -1.17 -4.79
C TRP A 53 -5.47 -1.55 -4.02
N PHE A 54 -4.51 -2.18 -4.70
CA PHE A 54 -3.33 -2.77 -4.06
C PHE A 54 -2.06 -2.36 -4.81
N LEU A 55 -1.06 -1.92 -4.06
CA LEU A 55 0.26 -1.55 -4.54
C LEU A 55 1.31 -2.33 -3.75
N ALA A 56 2.24 -2.98 -4.46
CA ALA A 56 3.46 -3.54 -3.91
C ALA A 56 4.65 -2.78 -4.47
N THR A 57 5.53 -2.30 -3.59
CA THR A 57 6.63 -1.41 -3.98
C THR A 57 7.78 -2.14 -4.66
N ASP A 58 7.86 -3.48 -4.59
CA ASP A 58 8.83 -4.27 -5.36
C ASP A 58 8.63 -4.19 -6.88
N THR A 59 7.49 -3.67 -7.33
CA THR A 59 7.24 -3.35 -8.75
C THR A 59 7.79 -1.97 -9.17
N HIS A 60 8.24 -1.15 -8.22
CA HIS A 60 8.68 0.24 -8.43
C HIS A 60 10.07 0.55 -7.85
N VAL A 61 10.51 -0.23 -6.86
CA VAL A 61 11.78 -0.06 -6.15
C VAL A 61 12.52 -1.39 -6.23
N GLU A 62 13.56 -1.43 -7.06
CA GLU A 62 14.45 -2.59 -7.23
C GLU A 62 15.55 -2.56 -6.15
N SER A 63 15.16 -2.78 -4.90
CA SER A 63 16.10 -2.84 -3.77
C SER A 63 15.64 -3.84 -2.71
N ALA A 64 16.58 -4.29 -1.88
CA ALA A 64 16.28 -5.04 -0.66
C ALA A 64 16.32 -4.15 0.60
N ASP A 65 16.51 -2.83 0.43
CA ASP A 65 16.49 -1.85 1.50
C ASP A 65 15.06 -1.36 1.79
N LEU A 66 14.48 -1.79 2.91
CA LEU A 66 13.14 -1.40 3.36
C LEU A 66 12.97 0.13 3.45
N ALA A 67 14.03 0.89 3.78
CA ALA A 67 13.96 2.33 3.89
C ALA A 67 13.58 3.00 2.56
N LEU A 68 14.05 2.46 1.42
CA LEU A 68 13.70 2.97 0.09
C LEU A 68 12.23 2.69 -0.25
N HIS A 69 11.70 1.54 0.15
CA HIS A 69 10.27 1.22 -0.03
C HIS A 69 9.37 2.12 0.83
N LEU A 70 9.79 2.42 2.05
CA LEU A 70 9.11 3.36 2.93
C LEU A 70 9.17 4.79 2.41
N ASP A 71 10.33 5.25 1.93
CA ASP A 71 10.47 6.55 1.27
C ASP A 71 9.50 6.66 0.07
N PHE A 72 9.41 5.62 -0.75
CA PHE A 72 8.44 5.58 -1.85
C PHE A 72 6.98 5.73 -1.37
N LEU A 73 6.54 4.95 -0.36
CA LEU A 73 5.17 5.06 0.17
C LEU A 73 4.90 6.41 0.83
N THR A 74 5.86 6.93 1.60
CA THR A 74 5.69 8.24 2.26
C THR A 74 5.59 9.35 1.23
N ARG A 75 6.41 9.33 0.17
CA ARG A 75 6.31 10.26 -0.95
C ARG A 75 4.98 10.15 -1.69
N LEU A 76 4.49 8.93 -1.95
CA LEU A 76 3.18 8.71 -2.55
C LEU A 76 2.06 9.41 -1.77
N LEU A 77 2.12 9.33 -0.44
CA LEU A 77 1.16 9.96 0.46
C LEU A 77 1.39 11.47 0.68
N SER A 78 2.57 12.00 0.34
CA SER A 78 3.06 13.30 0.82
C SER A 78 3.83 14.14 -0.21
N HIS A 79 3.61 14.00 -1.53
CA HIS A 79 4.52 14.63 -2.50
C HIS A 79 4.55 16.19 -2.52
N TRP A 80 5.51 16.73 -1.75
CA TRP A 80 6.44 17.87 -1.93
C TRP A 80 5.87 19.24 -2.33
N THR A 81 4.57 19.40 -2.51
CA THR A 81 3.94 20.65 -2.94
C THR A 81 2.80 21.04 -2.00
N LEU A 82 2.36 22.30 -2.05
CA LEU A 82 1.24 22.83 -1.26
C LEU A 82 -0.06 22.01 -1.37
N ASP A 83 -0.16 21.10 -2.36
CA ASP A 83 -1.26 20.17 -2.61
C ASP A 83 -1.27 18.91 -1.72
N ASP A 84 -0.28 18.69 -0.84
CA ASP A 84 -0.21 17.51 0.03
C ASP A 84 -1.42 17.39 0.97
N LYS A 85 -1.83 18.52 1.57
CA LYS A 85 -3.03 18.58 2.40
C LYS A 85 -4.29 18.21 1.60
N LYS A 86 -4.31 18.52 0.30
CA LYS A 86 -5.43 18.24 -0.59
C LYS A 86 -5.53 16.75 -0.89
N ARG A 87 -4.42 16.09 -1.24
CA ARG A 87 -4.42 14.64 -1.52
C ARG A 87 -4.82 13.82 -0.30
N LEU A 88 -4.20 14.07 0.86
CA LEU A 88 -4.53 13.31 2.07
C LEU A 88 -5.98 13.56 2.49
N SER A 89 -6.46 14.80 2.38
CA SER A 89 -7.88 15.13 2.62
C SER A 89 -8.81 14.40 1.63
N GLN A 90 -8.46 14.35 0.34
CA GLN A 90 -9.24 13.62 -0.67
C GLN A 90 -9.29 12.13 -0.38
N LEU A 91 -8.18 11.51 0.02
CA LEU A 91 -8.14 10.11 0.43
C LEU A 91 -9.05 9.88 1.64
N ARG A 92 -8.92 10.71 2.68
CA ARG A 92 -9.73 10.61 3.90
C ARG A 92 -11.21 10.81 3.62
N GLU A 93 -11.56 11.77 2.76
CA GLU A 93 -12.93 12.03 2.33
C GLU A 93 -13.53 10.84 1.58
N VAL A 94 -12.80 10.30 0.59
CA VAL A 94 -13.23 9.10 -0.16
C VAL A 94 -13.35 7.90 0.77
N MET A 95 -12.40 7.69 1.68
CA MET A 95 -12.47 6.62 2.67
C MET A 95 -13.69 6.75 3.58
N ALA A 96 -13.96 7.95 4.10
CA ALA A 96 -15.10 8.19 4.97
C ALA A 96 -16.44 8.03 4.23
N ARG A 97 -16.57 8.64 3.05
CA ARG A 97 -17.78 8.59 2.21
C ARG A 97 -18.08 7.17 1.74
N ASP A 98 -17.05 6.45 1.29
CA ASP A 98 -17.23 5.15 0.64
C ASP A 98 -17.03 3.96 1.61
N GLY A 99 -16.73 4.26 2.88
CA GLY A 99 -16.51 3.25 3.92
C GLY A 99 -15.27 2.39 3.66
N LEU A 100 -14.24 2.99 3.07
CA LEU A 100 -13.01 2.28 2.72
C LEU A 100 -12.08 2.17 3.93
N LYS A 101 -11.36 1.07 3.98
CA LYS A 101 -10.29 0.81 4.93
C LYS A 101 -8.96 0.78 4.21
N ALA A 102 -7.89 1.00 4.96
CA ALA A 102 -6.53 0.88 4.45
C ALA A 102 -5.68 0.00 5.35
N ASP A 103 -4.72 -0.69 4.74
CA ASP A 103 -3.66 -1.40 5.42
C ASP A 103 -2.34 -1.23 4.67
N ALA A 104 -1.25 -1.25 5.42
CA ALA A 104 0.11 -1.28 4.90
C ALA A 104 0.88 -2.40 5.59
N SER A 105 1.59 -3.21 4.81
CA SER A 105 2.44 -4.28 5.33
C SER A 105 3.88 -4.03 4.90
N LEU A 106 4.80 -4.17 5.84
CA LEU A 106 6.24 -4.03 5.64
C LEU A 106 6.86 -5.41 5.69
N PHE A 107 7.36 -5.87 4.55
CA PHE A 107 7.99 -7.18 4.42
C PHE A 107 9.51 -7.02 4.44
N TRP A 108 10.18 -7.83 5.27
CA TRP A 108 11.63 -7.99 5.23
C TRP A 108 11.99 -9.45 5.55
N HIS A 109 12.88 -10.01 4.75
CA HIS A 109 13.43 -11.33 4.96
C HIS A 109 14.95 -11.27 4.82
N GLY A 110 15.63 -11.48 5.94
CA GLY A 110 17.09 -11.46 6.08
C GLY A 110 17.72 -12.84 6.08
N GLN A 111 19.04 -12.86 6.14
CA GLN A 111 19.82 -14.07 6.39
C GLN A 111 19.82 -14.45 7.88
N PRO A 112 20.10 -15.73 8.22
CA PRO A 112 20.22 -16.15 9.61
C PRO A 112 21.22 -15.27 10.39
N GLY A 113 20.78 -14.72 11.52
CA GLY A 113 21.59 -13.84 12.37
C GLY A 113 21.62 -12.37 11.97
N GLU A 114 20.91 -11.97 10.91
CA GLU A 114 20.70 -10.55 10.60
C GLU A 114 19.65 -9.93 11.53
N THR A 115 19.84 -8.65 11.86
CA THR A 115 18.86 -7.88 12.62
C THR A 115 17.84 -7.28 11.66
N PRO A 116 16.52 -7.44 11.92
CA PRO A 116 15.51 -6.77 11.13
C PRO A 116 15.67 -5.24 11.11
N PRO A 117 15.35 -4.58 9.99
CA PRO A 117 15.42 -3.13 9.88
C PRO A 117 14.44 -2.48 10.85
N SER A 118 14.82 -1.33 11.42
CA SER A 118 13.88 -0.48 12.15
C SER A 118 13.02 0.32 11.17
N VAL A 119 11.75 0.54 11.53
CA VAL A 119 10.86 1.41 10.78
C VAL A 119 11.03 2.83 11.29
N PRO A 120 11.46 3.81 10.47
CA PRO A 120 11.64 5.18 10.92
C PRO A 120 10.31 5.77 11.44
N PRO A 121 10.30 6.45 12.62
CA PRO A 121 9.07 7.02 13.19
C PRO A 121 8.33 7.95 12.25
N GLN A 122 9.08 8.76 11.47
CA GLN A 122 8.49 9.67 10.48
C GLN A 122 7.72 8.92 9.39
N ALA A 123 8.20 7.74 8.95
CA ALA A 123 7.50 6.95 7.96
C ALA A 123 6.20 6.37 8.54
N LEU A 124 6.24 5.93 9.80
CA LEU A 124 5.07 5.43 10.51
C LEU A 124 4.02 6.53 10.75
N GLU A 125 4.43 7.73 11.16
CA GLU A 125 3.55 8.90 11.29
C GLU A 125 2.82 9.24 9.98
N ARG A 126 3.54 9.18 8.85
CA ARG A 126 2.96 9.43 7.53
C ARG A 126 1.96 8.35 7.12
N LEU A 127 2.26 7.08 7.40
CA LEU A 127 1.34 5.97 7.16
C LEU A 127 0.08 6.09 8.05
N HIS A 128 0.24 6.52 9.31
CA HIS A 128 -0.86 6.79 10.24
C HIS A 128 -1.63 8.09 9.97
N ALA A 129 -1.12 8.96 9.09
CA ALA A 129 -1.88 10.11 8.62
C ALA A 129 -3.12 9.68 7.81
N LEU A 130 -3.07 8.47 7.23
CA LEU A 130 -4.23 7.69 6.81
C LEU A 130 -4.68 6.80 7.99
N PRO A 131 -5.98 6.52 8.15
CA PRO A 131 -6.48 5.53 9.11
C PRO A 131 -6.18 4.10 8.60
N ALA A 132 -4.90 3.83 8.33
CA ALA A 132 -4.38 2.57 7.85
C ALA A 132 -3.80 1.77 9.03
N LYS A 133 -4.07 0.47 9.03
CA LYS A 133 -3.36 -0.46 9.92
C LYS A 133 -1.97 -0.73 9.33
N VAL A 134 -0.92 -0.63 10.15
CA VAL A 134 0.45 -0.97 9.73
C VAL A 134 0.85 -2.28 10.39
N GLU A 135 1.36 -3.21 9.60
CA GLU A 135 1.86 -4.52 10.06
C GLU A 135 3.28 -4.75 9.55
N THR A 136 4.11 -5.43 10.35
CA THR A 136 5.47 -5.84 9.99
C THR A 136 5.54 -7.35 9.89
N ASP A 137 6.06 -7.85 8.79
CA ASP A 137 6.32 -9.26 8.51
C ASP A 137 7.82 -9.42 8.30
N PHE A 138 8.54 -9.53 9.41
CA PHE A 138 10.00 -9.60 9.45
C PHE A 138 10.41 -11.01 9.88
N ASP A 139 11.23 -11.64 9.06
CA ASP A 139 11.63 -13.02 9.29
C ASP A 139 13.12 -13.24 8.97
N THR A 140 13.70 -14.25 9.62
CA THR A 140 15.05 -14.77 9.37
C THR A 140 14.96 -16.28 9.38
N ASP A 141 15.49 -16.93 8.34
CA ASP A 141 15.59 -18.40 8.28
C ASP A 141 16.32 -19.02 9.49
#